data_AF-A0A2X1N0P4-F1
#
_entry.id   AF-A0A2X1N0P4-F1
#
_cell.length_a   1.000
_cell.length_b   1.000
_cell.length_c   1.000
_cell.angle_alpha   90.00
_cell.angle_beta   90.00
_cell.angle_gamma   90.00
#
_symmetry.space_group_name_H-M   'P 1'
#
loop_
_entity.id
_entity.type
_entity.pdbx_description
1 polymer ?
#
loop_
_entity_poly.entity_id
_entity_poly.type
_entity_poly.pdbx_seq_one_letter_code
_entity_poly.pdbx_strand_id
1 'polypeptide(L)'
;MGLAEDTSDAAISCQQVGPIELSDRIKNGKAQGEVVFKKRTSLVFKSLQVVRFYDAKRNALAYLAYSDKVVEGSPKNAISAVPVMPWRQ
;
A
#
# COMPACT_ATOMS: atom_id res chain seq x y z
N MET A 1 10.89 3.28 -32.54
CA MET A 1 9.78 3.65 -31.63
C MET A 1 10.15 3.13 -30.25
N GLY A 2 10.71 3.98 -29.40
CA GLY A 2 11.06 3.59 -28.03
C GLY A 2 9.79 3.47 -27.22
N LEU A 3 9.35 2.23 -26.96
CA LEU A 3 8.37 1.96 -25.93
C LEU A 3 9.07 2.30 -24.62
N ALA A 4 8.68 3.39 -23.96
CA ALA A 4 9.11 3.64 -22.60
C ALA A 4 8.56 2.50 -21.74
N GLU A 5 9.44 1.57 -21.37
CA GLU A 5 9.14 0.31 -20.70
C GLU A 5 9.08 0.45 -19.16
N ASP A 6 8.95 1.67 -18.65
CA ASP A 6 8.72 1.90 -17.23
C ASP A 6 7.90 3.18 -17.01
N THR A 7 6.58 3.07 -17.12
CA THR A 7 5.69 4.13 -16.63
C THR A 7 5.38 3.85 -15.15
N SER A 8 6.03 4.60 -14.25
CA SER A 8 5.64 4.70 -12.84
C SER A 8 4.27 5.39 -12.72
N ASP A 9 3.19 4.72 -13.11
CA ASP A 9 1.83 5.29 -13.07
C ASP A 9 1.19 5.20 -11.69
N ALA A 10 1.84 4.51 -10.74
CA ALA A 10 1.45 4.48 -9.34
C ALA A 10 2.68 4.81 -8.48
N ALA A 11 2.59 5.89 -7.70
CA ALA A 11 3.56 6.24 -6.68
C ALA A 11 2.82 6.48 -5.38
N ILE A 12 3.39 6.04 -4.28
CA ILE A 12 2.85 6.26 -2.94
C ILE A 12 3.99 6.60 -1.98
N SER A 13 3.77 7.65 -1.19
CA SER A 13 4.65 8.03 -0.09
C SER A 13 3.78 8.21 1.15
N CYS A 14 3.91 7.28 2.09
CA CYS A 14 3.24 7.35 3.38
C CYS A 14 4.25 7.78 4.43
N GLN A 15 3.83 8.64 5.35
CA GLN A 15 4.66 9.15 6.45
C GLN A 15 3.85 9.10 7.74
N GLN A 16 4.52 8.84 8.87
CA GLN A 16 3.90 8.97 10.18
C GLN A 16 3.77 10.47 10.50
N VAL A 17 2.52 10.96 10.57
CA VAL A 17 2.20 12.36 10.90
C VAL A 17 1.44 12.48 12.23
N GLY A 18 1.41 11.40 13.01
CA GLY A 18 0.71 11.32 14.29
C GLY A 18 0.98 9.99 15.03
N PRO A 19 0.38 9.78 16.21
CA PRO A 19 0.47 8.50 16.91
C PRO A 19 -0.11 7.36 16.07
N ILE A 20 0.57 6.21 16.10
CA ILE A 20 0.11 4.98 15.44
C ILE A 20 -0.36 4.02 16.53
N GLU A 21 -1.64 3.67 16.50
CA GLU A 21 -2.24 2.69 17.39
C GLU A 21 -2.55 1.40 16.61
N LEU A 22 -2.00 0.28 17.09
CA LEU A 22 -2.27 -1.04 16.54
C LEU A 22 -3.22 -1.80 17.46
N SER A 23 -4.33 -2.31 16.90
CA SER A 23 -5.25 -3.15 17.65
C SER A 23 -4.60 -4.48 18.04
N ASP A 24 -5.10 -5.10 19.12
CA ASP A 24 -4.61 -6.41 19.57
C ASP A 24 -4.79 -7.50 18.51
N ARG A 25 -5.79 -7.36 17.62
CA ARG A 25 -5.98 -8.28 16.50
C ARG A 25 -4.83 -8.21 15.50
N ILE A 26 -4.34 -7.00 15.21
CA ILE A 26 -3.21 -6.79 14.29
C ILE A 26 -1.90 -7.24 14.95
N LYS A 27 -1.67 -6.84 16.21
CA LYS A 27 -0.47 -7.24 16.97
C LYS A 27 -0.33 -8.77 17.09
N ASN A 28 -1.44 -9.46 17.29
CA ASN A 28 -1.48 -10.92 17.42
C ASN A 28 -1.62 -11.67 16.08
N GLY A 29 -1.48 -10.97 14.94
CA GLY A 29 -1.55 -11.59 13.60
C GLY A 29 -2.94 -12.13 13.20
N LYS A 30 -4.00 -11.80 13.95
CA LYS A 30 -5.39 -12.24 13.71
C LYS A 30 -6.12 -11.40 12.66
N ALA A 31 -5.51 -10.30 12.21
CA ALA A 31 -5.96 -9.49 11.09
C ALA A 31 -4.74 -9.12 10.24
N GLN A 32 -4.82 -9.39 8.93
CA GLN A 32 -3.75 -9.14 7.98
C GLN A 32 -4.31 -8.31 6.82
N GLY A 33 -3.68 -7.17 6.55
CA GLY A 33 -4.01 -6.35 5.38
C GLY A 33 -5.37 -5.66 5.49
N GLU A 34 -5.38 -4.35 5.33
CA GLU A 34 -6.61 -3.55 5.25
C GLU A 34 -6.57 -2.70 3.98
N VAL A 35 -7.63 -2.73 3.18
CA VAL A 35 -7.78 -1.79 2.06
C VAL A 35 -8.06 -0.41 2.64
N VAL A 36 -7.06 0.47 2.62
CA VAL A 36 -7.14 1.84 3.17
C VAL A 36 -7.48 2.89 2.11
N PHE A 37 -7.39 2.52 0.83
CA PHE A 37 -7.83 3.35 -0.28
C PHE A 37 -8.28 2.48 -1.44
N LYS A 38 -9.38 2.88 -2.10
CA LYS A 38 -9.84 2.26 -3.35
C LYS A 38 -10.49 3.30 -4.24
N LYS A 39 -10.00 3.43 -5.47
CA LYS A 39 -10.56 4.35 -6.46
C LYS A 39 -10.68 3.68 -7.81
N ARG A 40 -11.85 3.77 -8.42
CA ARG A 40 -12.08 3.35 -9.80
C ARG A 40 -11.45 4.37 -10.75
N THR A 41 -10.59 3.90 -11.65
CA THR A 41 -9.84 4.75 -12.59
C THR A 41 -10.38 4.66 -14.02
N SER A 42 -11.27 3.71 -14.33
CA SER A 42 -11.95 3.62 -15.63
C SER A 42 -13.34 2.96 -15.55
N LEU A 43 -14.15 3.16 -16.59
CA LEU A 43 -15.42 2.45 -16.78
C LEU A 43 -15.22 0.93 -16.92
N VAL A 44 -14.10 0.50 -17.50
CA VAL A 44 -13.80 -0.90 -17.80
C VAL A 44 -12.72 -1.40 -16.84
N PHE A 45 -13.16 -1.86 -15.66
CA PHE A 45 -12.47 -2.74 -14.70
C PHE A 45 -11.11 -2.32 -14.12
N LYS A 46 -10.72 -1.05 -14.11
CA LYS A 46 -9.51 -0.62 -13.38
C LYS A 46 -9.87 0.04 -12.06
N SER A 47 -9.38 -0.52 -10.96
CA SER A 47 -9.35 0.10 -9.65
C SER A 47 -7.92 0.13 -9.11
N LEU A 48 -7.52 1.31 -8.61
CA LEU A 48 -6.32 1.46 -7.79
C LEU A 48 -6.70 1.17 -6.34
N GLN A 49 -5.97 0.26 -5.72
CA GLN A 49 -6.16 -0.13 -4.33
C GLN A 49 -4.86 0.12 -3.56
N VAL A 50 -4.98 0.62 -2.33
CA VAL A 50 -3.86 0.66 -1.37
C VAL A 50 -4.22 -0.24 -0.20
N VAL A 51 -3.40 -1.24 0.04
CA VAL A 51 -3.55 -2.16 1.17
C VAL A 51 -2.44 -1.91 2.17
N ARG A 52 -2.82 -1.72 3.44
CA ARG A 52 -1.91 -1.52 4.56
C ARG A 52 -1.77 -2.81 5.36
N PHE A 53 -0.54 -3.24 5.57
CA PHE A 53 -0.17 -4.39 6.39
C PHE A 53 0.68 -3.94 7.57
N TYR A 54 0.64 -4.69 8.66
CA TYR A 54 1.60 -4.55 9.75
C TYR A 54 2.63 -5.68 9.68
N ASP A 55 3.90 -5.31 9.48
CA ASP A 55 5.04 -6.21 9.61
C ASP A 55 5.52 -6.19 11.06
N ALA A 56 5.10 -7.18 11.84
CA ALA A 56 5.47 -7.31 13.25
C ALA A 56 6.98 -7.52 13.45
N LYS A 57 7.67 -8.16 12.51
CA LYS A 57 9.12 -8.43 12.61
C LYS A 57 9.92 -7.13 12.49
N ARG A 58 9.47 -6.21 11.64
CA ARG A 58 10.13 -4.92 11.38
C ARG A 58 9.48 -3.75 12.11
N ASN A 59 8.41 -4.01 12.86
CA ASN A 59 7.57 -3.01 13.52
C ASN A 59 7.23 -1.85 12.57
N ALA A 60 6.66 -2.18 11.40
CA ALA A 60 6.40 -1.21 10.33
C ALA A 60 5.04 -1.45 9.68
N LEU A 61 4.44 -0.37 9.18
CA LEU A 61 3.27 -0.41 8.31
C LEU A 61 3.74 -0.41 6.85
N ALA A 62 3.42 -1.47 6.10
CA ALA A 62 3.68 -1.57 4.68
C ALA A 62 2.41 -1.20 3.90
N TYR A 63 2.51 -0.28 2.95
CA TYR A 63 1.43 0.16 2.09
C TYR A 63 1.72 -0.28 0.67
N LEU A 64 0.91 -1.18 0.13
CA LEU A 64 1.01 -1.66 -1.25
C LEU A 64 -0.09 -1.02 -2.08
N ALA A 65 0.29 -0.17 -3.03
CA ALA A 65 -0.59 0.32 -4.08
C ALA A 65 -0.54 -0.65 -5.28
N TYR A 66 -1.67 -1.12 -5.78
CA TYR A 66 -1.75 -1.96 -6.98
C TYR A 66 -3.05 -1.74 -7.76
N SER A 67 -3.04 -2.11 -9.04
CA SER A 67 -4.23 -2.14 -9.90
C SER A 67 -4.64 -3.57 -10.22
N ASP A 68 -5.94 -3.83 -10.26
CA ASP A 68 -6.59 -5.10 -10.62
C ASP A 68 -6.52 -5.50 -12.11
N LYS A 69 -5.48 -5.06 -12.86
CA LYS A 69 -5.38 -5.32 -14.31
C LYS A 69 -5.16 -6.81 -14.61
N VAL A 70 -5.99 -7.39 -15.50
CA VAL A 70 -6.02 -8.84 -15.82
C VAL A 70 -5.12 -9.24 -17.00
N VAL A 71 -4.45 -8.32 -17.69
CA VAL A 71 -3.79 -8.61 -18.99
C VAL A 71 -2.30 -8.22 -19.01
N GLU A 72 -1.48 -9.19 -19.43
CA GLU A 72 -0.02 -9.21 -19.64
C GLU A 72 0.65 -7.83 -19.71
N GLY A 73 1.41 -7.51 -18.66
CA GLY A 73 2.19 -6.29 -18.53
C GLY A 73 2.50 -6.03 -17.06
N SER A 74 3.73 -5.56 -16.79
CA SER A 74 4.33 -5.42 -15.46
C SER A 74 3.33 -4.93 -14.39
N PRO A 75 3.16 -5.63 -13.26
CA PRO A 75 2.20 -5.25 -12.24
C PRO A 75 2.54 -3.84 -11.73
N LYS A 76 1.61 -2.91 -11.94
CA LYS A 76 1.76 -1.50 -11.55
C LYS A 76 1.66 -1.37 -10.03
N ASN A 77 2.73 -1.73 -9.35
CA ASN A 77 2.79 -1.80 -7.90
C ASN A 77 3.76 -0.75 -7.35
N ALA A 78 3.38 -0.10 -6.26
CA ALA A 78 4.27 0.74 -5.48
C ALA A 78 4.15 0.40 -4.00
N ILE A 79 5.27 0.49 -3.28
CA ILE A 79 5.32 0.19 -1.86
C ILE A 79 5.88 1.38 -1.07
N SER A 80 5.27 1.67 0.08
CA SER A 80 5.81 2.58 1.08
C SER A 80 5.85 1.85 2.41
N ALA A 81 6.96 1.94 3.14
CA ALA A 81 7.10 1.39 4.49
C ALA A 81 7.23 2.53 5.50
N VAL A 82 6.42 2.50 6.55
CA VAL A 82 6.42 3.50 7.63
C VAL A 82 6.76 2.78 8.94
N PRO A 83 7.90 3.07 9.58
CA PRO A 83 8.21 2.49 10.88
C PRO A 83 7.19 2.96 11.92
N VAL A 84 6.75 2.06 12.79
CA VAL A 84 5.88 2.41 13.92
C VAL A 84 6.75 2.94 15.05
N MET A 85 6.99 4.25 15.04
CA MET A 85 7.83 4.91 16.03
C MET A 85 6.98 5.55 17.14
N PRO A 86 7.52 5.68 18.38
CA PRO A 86 6.90 6.51 19.40
C PRO A 86 6.68 7.92 18.86
N TRP A 87 5.46 8.44 19.02
CA TRP A 87 5.15 9.80 18.62
C TRP A 87 5.67 10.76 19.68
N ARG A 88 6.75 11.48 19.35
CA ARG A 88 7.28 12.57 20.18
C ARG A 88 6.68 13.87 19.64
N GLN A 89 5.89 14.53 20.47
CA GLN A 89 5.40 15.88 20.19
C GLN A 89 6.51 16.91 20.43
#